data_AF-A0A0G1SRG4-F1
#
_entry.id   AF-A0A0G1SRG4-F1
#
_cell.length_a   1.000
_cell.length_b   1.000
_cell.length_c   1.000
_cell.angle_alpha   90.00
_cell.angle_beta   90.00
_cell.angle_gamma   90.00
#
_symmetry.space_group_name_H-M   'P 1'
#
loop_
_entity.id
_entity.type
_entity.pdbx_description
1 polymer ?
#
loop_
_entity_poly.entity_id
_entity_poly.type
_entity_poly.pdbx_seq_one_letter_code
_entity_poly.pdbx_strand_id
1 'polypeptide(L)'
;MNRPIKLYNLDAIISVGYRINSLRGTQFRIWATQKLKEYIVKGFVMDDERLENGKVAKTYFKEWEERIRKIRTSEANFYQKVRDVFATSVDYNSKSDYAQKFFAVVQNKFHFAITGLTAAEIVASRVDGAKKNLGLTNWKGEVITREQAEIAKNYLEELELMDCTPYTRHTFSIRVC
;
A
#
# COMPACT_ATOMS: atom_id res chain seq x y z
N MET A 1 45.49 12.02 18.31
CA MET A 1 45.72 10.56 18.34
C MET A 1 44.72 9.91 17.38
N ASN A 2 45.14 9.59 16.15
CA ASN A 2 44.26 9.06 15.12
C ASN A 2 44.35 7.53 15.13
N ARG A 3 43.41 6.85 15.81
CA ARG A 3 43.39 5.37 15.87
C ARG A 3 42.60 4.88 14.64
N PRO A 4 43.18 4.07 13.74
CA PRO A 4 42.45 3.57 12.58
C PRO A 4 41.28 2.70 13.06
N ILE A 5 40.06 3.10 12.72
CA ILE A 5 38.83 2.34 12.99
C ILE A 5 38.87 1.11 12.09
N LYS A 6 39.01 -0.08 12.68
CA LYS A 6 38.93 -1.34 11.92
C LYS A 6 37.48 -1.54 11.49
N LEU A 7 37.23 -1.38 10.20
CA LEU A 7 35.96 -1.73 9.57
C LEU A 7 35.96 -3.23 9.31
N TYR A 8 35.03 -3.95 9.92
CA TYR A 8 34.85 -5.38 9.72
C TYR A 8 33.64 -5.61 8.82
N ASN A 9 33.76 -6.53 7.86
CA ASN A 9 32.64 -6.92 7.01
C ASN A 9 31.55 -7.60 7.86
N LEU A 10 30.30 -7.19 7.66
CA LEU A 10 29.12 -7.76 8.35
C LEU A 10 29.05 -9.29 8.20
N ASP A 11 29.31 -9.82 7.01
CA ASP A 11 29.24 -11.27 6.74
C ASP A 11 30.29 -12.05 7.54
N ALA A 12 31.47 -11.46 7.72
CA ALA A 12 32.53 -12.04 8.54
C ALA A 12 32.12 -12.02 10.03
N ILE A 13 31.52 -10.92 10.51
CA ILE A 13 31.02 -10.82 11.88
C ILE A 13 29.93 -11.87 12.15
N ILE A 14 28.96 -12.02 11.24
CA ILE A 14 27.88 -12.99 11.36
C ILE A 14 28.45 -14.41 11.37
N SER A 15 29.32 -14.74 10.40
CA SER A 15 29.91 -16.07 10.26
C SER A 15 30.71 -16.49 11.50
N VAL A 16 31.48 -15.57 12.06
CA VAL A 16 32.29 -15.80 13.26
C VAL A 16 31.44 -15.82 14.53
N GLY A 17 30.46 -14.91 14.63
CA GLY A 17 29.60 -14.76 15.79
C GLY A 17 28.73 -15.98 16.10
N TYR A 18 28.31 -16.71 15.06
CA TYR A 18 27.56 -17.97 15.23
C TYR A 18 28.44 -19.17 15.58
N ARG A 19 29.73 -19.16 15.22
CA ARG A 19 30.63 -20.32 15.36
C ARG A 19 31.51 -20.29 16.62
N ILE A 20 31.79 -19.10 17.17
CA ILE A 20 32.69 -18.96 18.32
C ILE A 20 31.97 -19.18 19.66
N ASN A 21 32.55 -20.05 20.50
CA ASN A 21 32.14 -20.28 21.89
C ASN A 21 32.82 -19.29 22.85
N SER A 22 32.51 -18.01 22.72
CA SER A 22 32.96 -16.97 23.65
C SER A 22 31.78 -16.30 24.36
N LEU A 23 32.06 -15.56 25.45
CA LEU A 23 31.07 -14.70 26.11
C LEU A 23 30.39 -13.75 25.12
N ARG A 24 31.17 -13.11 24.24
CA ARG A 24 30.65 -12.22 23.19
C ARG A 24 29.83 -12.97 22.13
N GLY A 25 30.23 -14.17 21.74
CA GLY A 25 29.47 -15.03 20.83
C GLY A 25 28.13 -15.48 21.42
N THR A 26 28.08 -15.69 22.73
CA THR A 26 26.84 -16.00 23.46
C THR A 26 25.90 -14.80 23.49
N GLN A 27 26.42 -13.59 23.80
CA GLN A 27 25.65 -12.35 23.73
C GLN A 27 25.09 -12.08 22.33
N PHE A 28 25.91 -12.28 21.28
CA PHE A 28 25.47 -12.13 19.90
C PHE A 28 24.32 -13.10 19.55
N ARG A 29 24.42 -14.37 19.95
CA ARG A 29 23.35 -15.35 19.72
C ARG A 29 22.05 -15.01 20.46
N ILE A 30 22.14 -14.53 21.70
CA ILE A 30 20.96 -14.06 22.44
C ILE A 30 20.29 -12.91 21.68
N TRP A 31 21.08 -11.89 21.30
CA TRP A 31 20.58 -10.74 20.53
C TRP A 31 19.97 -11.16 19.18
N ALA A 32 20.65 -12.01 18.42
CA ALA A 32 20.18 -12.47 17.12
C ALA A 32 18.88 -13.29 17.26
N THR A 33 18.78 -14.13 18.30
CA THR A 33 17.58 -14.92 18.57
C THR A 33 16.40 -14.01 18.93
N GLN A 34 16.62 -12.95 19.70
CA GLN A 34 15.58 -11.97 20.01
C GLN A 34 15.06 -11.28 18.74
N LYS A 35 15.96 -10.84 17.86
CA LYS A 35 15.58 -10.20 16.59
C LYS A 35 14.89 -11.15 15.62
N LEU A 36 15.33 -12.40 15.52
CA LEU A 36 14.65 -13.42 14.73
C LEU A 36 13.26 -13.74 15.27
N LYS A 37 13.11 -13.86 16.60
CA LYS A 37 11.81 -14.09 17.23
C LYS A 37 10.85 -12.94 16.97
N GLU A 38 11.34 -11.70 17.07
CA GLU A 38 10.56 -10.51 16.74
C GLU A 38 10.08 -10.55 15.28
N TYR A 39 10.98 -10.87 14.35
CA TYR A 39 10.63 -11.01 12.93
C TYR A 39 9.55 -12.08 12.69
N ILE A 40 9.69 -13.25 13.31
CA ILE A 40 8.73 -14.35 13.13
C ILE A 40 7.34 -13.99 13.67
N VAL A 41 7.27 -13.26 14.78
CA VAL A 41 5.99 -12.90 15.42
C VAL A 41 5.33 -11.69 14.75
N LYS A 42 6.10 -10.62 14.49
CA LYS A 42 5.56 -9.34 13.98
C LYS A 42 5.62 -9.22 12.45
N GLY A 43 6.47 -10.00 11.79
CA GLY A 43 6.77 -9.90 10.36
C GLY A 43 7.80 -8.82 9.97
N PHE A 44 8.34 -8.06 10.95
CA PHE A 44 9.35 -7.03 10.72
C PHE A 44 10.25 -6.82 11.95
N VAL A 45 11.40 -6.20 11.74
CA VAL A 45 12.36 -5.80 12.80
C VAL A 45 12.75 -4.35 12.57
N MET A 46 12.72 -3.54 13.63
CA MET A 46 13.05 -2.12 13.59
C MET A 46 14.00 -1.75 14.74
N ASP A 47 14.77 -0.69 14.54
CA ASP A 47 15.67 -0.10 15.54
C ASP A 47 15.28 1.36 15.72
N ASP A 48 14.36 1.60 16.67
CA ASP A 48 13.69 2.89 16.86
C ASP A 48 14.68 3.98 17.28
N GLU A 49 15.61 3.67 18.20
CA GLU A 49 16.65 4.62 18.64
C GLU A 49 17.53 5.06 17.48
N ARG A 50 17.93 4.14 16.59
CA ARG A 50 18.74 4.50 15.42
C ARG A 50 17.97 5.36 14.42
N LEU A 51 16.66 5.15 14.32
CA LEU A 51 15.76 5.91 13.44
C LEU A 51 15.52 7.32 13.95
N GLU A 52 15.20 7.48 15.24
CA GLU A 52 14.99 8.78 15.89
C GLU A 52 16.23 9.67 15.79
N ASN A 53 17.42 9.07 15.94
CA ASN A 53 18.68 9.78 15.87
C ASN A 53 19.13 10.14 14.44
N GLY A 54 18.32 9.87 13.41
CA GLY A 54 18.59 10.29 12.03
C GLY A 54 19.81 9.64 11.36
N LYS A 55 20.35 8.56 11.95
CA LYS A 55 21.53 7.83 11.43
C LYS A 55 21.17 6.82 10.35
N VAL A 56 19.91 6.77 9.94
CA VAL A 56 19.44 5.90 8.86
C VAL A 56 19.45 6.69 7.56
N ALA A 57 19.94 6.08 6.48
CA ALA A 57 19.93 6.73 5.17
C ALA A 57 18.48 7.05 4.79
N LYS A 58 18.21 8.31 4.43
CA LYS A 58 16.87 8.80 4.02
C LYS A 58 16.20 7.92 2.97
N THR A 59 16.98 7.22 2.15
CA THR A 59 16.54 6.26 1.14
C THR A 59 15.74 5.10 1.75
N TYR A 60 16.23 4.47 2.83
CA TYR A 60 15.55 3.32 3.44
C TYR A 60 14.23 3.71 4.10
N PHE A 61 14.15 4.91 4.68
CA PHE A 61 12.91 5.42 5.25
C PHE A 61 11.84 5.60 4.18
N LYS A 62 12.18 6.20 3.03
CA LYS A 62 11.28 6.31 1.87
C LYS A 62 10.83 4.96 1.34
N GLU A 63 11.74 3.99 1.21
CA GLU A 63 11.39 2.63 0.80
C GLU A 63 10.39 1.98 1.75
N TRP A 64 10.51 2.21 3.06
CA TRP A 64 9.55 1.70 4.05
C TRP A 64 8.20 2.40 3.96
N GLU A 65 8.17 3.72 3.78
CA GLU A 65 6.92 4.46 3.55
C GLU A 65 6.18 3.94 2.31
N GLU A 66 6.91 3.69 1.22
CA GLU A 66 6.36 3.10 0.00
C GLU A 66 5.84 1.67 0.22
N ARG A 67 6.56 0.84 0.99
CA ARG A 67 6.10 -0.50 1.36
C ARG A 67 4.85 -0.46 2.23
N ILE A 68 4.81 0.42 3.24
CA ILE A 68 3.62 0.62 4.08
C ILE A 68 2.46 1.12 3.23
N ARG A 69 2.70 2.08 2.33
CA ARG A 69 1.70 2.56 1.37
C ARG A 69 1.19 1.39 0.52
N LYS A 70 2.07 0.57 -0.04
CA LYS A 70 1.71 -0.60 -0.85
C LYS A 70 0.91 -1.62 -0.05
N ILE A 71 1.27 -1.91 1.20
CA ILE A 71 0.52 -2.82 2.09
C ILE A 71 -0.87 -2.23 2.36
N ARG A 72 -0.96 -0.96 2.77
CA ARG A 72 -2.21 -0.23 3.01
C ARG A 72 -3.12 -0.18 1.77
N THR A 73 -2.52 -0.02 0.60
CA THR A 73 -3.18 -0.01 -0.71
C THR A 73 -3.59 -1.42 -1.16
N SER A 74 -2.84 -2.45 -0.77
CA SER A 74 -3.13 -3.83 -1.12
C SER A 74 -4.26 -4.43 -0.29
N GLU A 75 -4.51 -3.87 0.89
CA GLU A 75 -5.55 -4.35 1.78
C GLU A 75 -6.89 -3.65 1.55
N ALA A 76 -7.90 -4.48 1.37
CA ALA A 76 -9.31 -4.25 1.67
C ALA A 76 -9.62 -3.49 2.99
N ASN A 77 -8.63 -3.21 3.84
CA ASN A 77 -8.78 -2.74 5.22
C ASN A 77 -9.30 -1.30 5.38
N PHE A 78 -9.04 -0.36 4.47
CA PHE A 78 -9.60 0.98 4.64
C PHE A 78 -11.13 0.97 4.45
N TYR A 79 -11.62 0.35 3.37
CA TYR A 79 -13.05 0.18 3.19
C TYR A 79 -13.66 -0.85 4.12
N GLN A 80 -12.95 -1.91 4.50
CA GLN A 80 -13.44 -2.79 5.54
C GLN A 80 -13.62 -2.01 6.83
N LYS A 81 -12.65 -1.19 7.28
CA LYS A 81 -12.84 -0.35 8.48
C LYS A 81 -13.99 0.64 8.35
N VAL A 82 -14.10 1.35 7.22
CA VAL A 82 -15.23 2.24 6.97
C VAL A 82 -16.55 1.45 6.98
N ARG A 83 -16.59 0.31 6.28
CA ARG A 83 -17.74 -0.59 6.22
C ARG A 83 -18.07 -1.22 7.57
N ASP A 84 -17.09 -1.50 8.43
CA ASP A 84 -17.25 -2.12 9.74
C ASP A 84 -17.82 -1.10 10.73
N VAL A 85 -17.32 0.15 10.68
CA VAL A 85 -17.93 1.28 11.41
C VAL A 85 -19.37 1.50 10.95
N PHE A 86 -19.64 1.44 9.65
CA PHE A 86 -21.00 1.55 9.12
C PHE A 86 -21.87 0.32 9.44
N ALA A 87 -21.31 -0.89 9.45
CA ALA A 87 -22.03 -2.11 9.82
C ALA A 87 -22.40 -2.13 11.30
N THR A 88 -21.72 -1.35 12.13
CA THR A 88 -22.06 -1.12 13.54
C THR A 88 -23.33 -0.25 13.69
N SER A 89 -23.76 0.46 12.64
CA SER A 89 -25.04 1.17 12.66
C SER A 89 -26.20 0.17 12.57
N VAL A 90 -27.22 0.38 13.40
CA VAL A 90 -28.33 -0.56 13.65
C VAL A 90 -29.13 -0.93 12.38
N ASP A 91 -29.09 -0.09 11.35
CA ASP A 91 -29.89 -0.23 10.13
C ASP A 91 -29.07 -0.62 8.88
N TYR A 92 -27.81 -1.03 9.02
CA TYR A 92 -26.98 -1.36 7.86
C TYR A 92 -27.35 -2.71 7.21
N ASN A 93 -28.01 -2.64 6.06
CA ASN A 93 -28.16 -3.78 5.14
C ASN A 93 -27.34 -3.55 3.86
N SER A 94 -26.30 -4.36 3.64
CA SER A 94 -25.42 -4.28 2.47
C SER A 94 -26.11 -4.50 1.11
N LYS A 95 -27.33 -5.07 1.09
CA LYS A 95 -28.15 -5.25 -0.11
C LYS A 95 -29.18 -4.14 -0.31
N SER A 96 -29.25 -3.17 0.60
CA SER A 96 -30.15 -2.02 0.45
C SER A 96 -29.67 -1.11 -0.67
N ASP A 97 -30.63 -0.59 -1.44
CA ASP A 97 -30.39 0.43 -2.48
C ASP A 97 -29.77 1.71 -1.88
N TYR A 98 -30.14 2.05 -0.65
CA TYR A 98 -29.56 3.19 0.08
C TYR A 98 -28.05 3.05 0.31
N ALA A 99 -27.59 1.88 0.76
CA ALA A 99 -26.16 1.65 0.99
C ALA A 99 -25.35 1.73 -0.32
N GLN A 100 -25.88 1.17 -1.41
CA GLN A 100 -25.21 1.22 -2.72
C GLN A 100 -25.09 2.66 -3.24
N LYS A 101 -26.17 3.44 -3.16
CA LYS A 101 -26.16 4.86 -3.53
C LYS A 101 -25.20 5.67 -2.66
N PHE A 102 -25.18 5.43 -1.35
CA PHE A 102 -24.26 6.11 -0.45
C PHE A 102 -22.79 5.87 -0.81
N PHE A 103 -22.39 4.61 -1.00
CA PHE A 103 -21.02 4.29 -1.40
C PHE A 103 -20.67 4.84 -2.79
N ALA A 104 -21.62 4.85 -3.74
CA ALA A 104 -21.43 5.46 -5.04
C ALA A 104 -21.17 6.98 -4.93
N VAL A 105 -21.91 7.68 -4.06
CA VAL A 105 -21.70 9.13 -3.80
C VAL A 105 -20.34 9.38 -3.15
N VAL A 106 -19.97 8.59 -2.14
CA VAL A 106 -18.68 8.74 -1.45
C VAL A 106 -17.51 8.51 -2.41
N GLN A 107 -17.57 7.47 -3.23
CA GLN A 107 -16.55 7.18 -4.23
C GLN A 107 -16.46 8.26 -5.31
N ASN A 108 -17.59 8.81 -5.76
CA ASN A 108 -17.59 9.91 -6.72
C ASN A 108 -16.94 11.19 -6.12
N LYS A 109 -17.18 11.46 -4.83
CA LYS A 109 -16.49 12.56 -4.13
C LYS A 109 -14.97 12.35 -4.05
N PHE A 110 -14.52 11.11 -3.86
CA PHE A 110 -13.08 10.80 -3.89
C PHE A 110 -12.47 11.00 -5.27
N HIS A 111 -13.16 10.58 -6.34
CA HIS A 111 -12.71 10.88 -7.70
C HIS A 111 -12.56 12.38 -7.92
N PHE A 112 -13.57 13.17 -7.53
CA PHE A 112 -13.52 14.62 -7.63
C PHE A 112 -12.38 15.25 -6.81
N ALA A 113 -12.11 14.75 -5.60
CA ALA A 113 -11.05 15.28 -4.74
C ALA A 113 -9.64 15.07 -5.31
N ILE A 114 -9.44 14.03 -6.13
CA ILE A 114 -8.13 13.67 -6.70
C ILE A 114 -7.95 14.32 -8.07
N THR A 115 -8.95 14.24 -8.94
CA THR A 115 -8.84 14.63 -10.35
C THR A 115 -9.53 15.95 -10.67
N GLY A 116 -10.34 16.49 -9.76
CA GLY A 116 -11.25 17.61 -10.02
C GLY A 116 -12.47 17.25 -10.87
N LEU A 117 -12.68 15.96 -11.18
CA LEU A 117 -13.75 15.48 -12.05
C LEU A 117 -14.53 14.34 -11.39
N THR A 118 -15.83 14.28 -11.68
CA THR A 118 -16.66 13.14 -11.29
C THR A 118 -16.33 11.89 -12.12
N ALA A 119 -16.72 10.71 -11.65
CA ALA A 119 -16.50 9.45 -12.36
C ALA A 119 -17.08 9.47 -13.78
N ALA A 120 -18.27 10.06 -13.97
CA ALA A 120 -18.90 10.20 -15.27
C ALA A 120 -18.12 11.15 -16.20
N GLU A 121 -17.64 12.28 -15.67
CA GLU A 121 -16.83 13.24 -16.42
C GLU A 121 -15.45 12.68 -16.79
N ILE A 122 -14.84 11.87 -15.93
CA ILE A 122 -13.58 11.16 -16.23
C ILE A 122 -13.79 10.25 -17.44
N VAL A 123 -14.82 9.43 -17.43
CA VAL A 123 -15.13 8.52 -18.55
C VAL A 123 -15.45 9.34 -19.81
N ALA A 124 -16.34 10.33 -19.72
CA ALA A 124 -16.73 11.13 -20.88
C ALA A 124 -15.58 11.93 -21.51
N SER A 125 -14.65 12.44 -20.68
CA SER A 125 -13.51 13.23 -21.17
C SER A 125 -12.35 12.39 -21.68
N ARG A 126 -12.15 11.18 -21.14
CA ARG A 126 -10.96 10.35 -21.42
C ARG A 126 -11.22 9.21 -22.40
N VAL A 127 -12.46 8.75 -22.56
CA VAL A 127 -12.84 7.75 -23.57
C VAL A 127 -12.68 8.35 -24.97
N ASP A 128 -11.84 7.74 -25.78
CA ASP A 128 -11.65 8.15 -27.17
C ASP A 128 -11.37 6.93 -28.07
N GLY A 129 -12.21 6.74 -29.08
CA GLY A 129 -12.11 5.65 -30.05
C GLY A 129 -10.88 5.74 -30.96
N ALA A 130 -10.28 6.92 -31.10
CA ALA A 130 -9.07 7.13 -31.89
C ALA A 130 -7.79 6.78 -31.11
N LYS A 131 -7.86 6.71 -29.78
CA LYS A 131 -6.69 6.41 -28.93
C LYS A 131 -6.46 4.90 -28.82
N LYS A 132 -5.18 4.53 -28.65
CA LYS A 132 -4.80 3.15 -28.31
C LYS A 132 -5.58 2.71 -27.06
N ASN A 133 -6.15 1.51 -27.11
CA ASN A 133 -6.91 0.91 -26.00
C ASN A 133 -8.07 1.79 -25.49
N LEU A 134 -8.70 2.62 -26.34
CA LEU A 134 -9.81 3.51 -25.97
C LEU A 134 -9.44 4.60 -24.94
N GLY A 135 -8.15 4.80 -24.66
CA GLY A 135 -7.67 5.68 -23.59
C GLY A 135 -7.50 5.01 -22.22
N LEU A 136 -7.67 3.69 -22.13
CA LEU A 136 -7.49 2.94 -20.88
C LEU A 136 -6.00 2.84 -20.51
N THR A 137 -5.69 3.12 -19.25
CA THR A 137 -4.35 3.03 -18.66
C THR A 137 -4.16 1.72 -17.89
N ASN A 138 -5.24 1.17 -17.32
CA ASN A 138 -5.21 -0.03 -16.49
C ASN A 138 -6.45 -0.89 -16.74
N TRP A 139 -6.29 -2.18 -17.02
CA TRP A 139 -7.39 -3.12 -17.19
C TRP A 139 -7.03 -4.51 -16.66
N LYS A 140 -8.04 -5.31 -16.35
CA LYS A 140 -7.86 -6.66 -15.81
C LYS A 140 -8.04 -7.70 -16.91
N GLY A 141 -6.98 -8.41 -17.27
CA GLY A 141 -6.99 -9.48 -18.28
C GLY A 141 -6.32 -9.08 -19.60
N GLU A 142 -6.35 -9.97 -20.58
CA GLU A 142 -5.67 -9.78 -21.88
C GLU A 142 -6.51 -8.98 -22.89
N VAL A 143 -7.84 -9.00 -22.75
CA VAL A 143 -8.78 -8.36 -23.68
C VAL A 143 -9.59 -7.29 -22.96
N ILE A 144 -9.75 -6.13 -23.61
CA ILE A 144 -10.57 -5.03 -23.11
C ILE A 144 -12.05 -5.36 -23.32
N THR A 145 -12.81 -5.31 -22.24
CA THR A 145 -14.28 -5.51 -22.28
C THR A 145 -15.03 -4.19 -22.17
N ARG A 146 -16.25 -4.13 -22.69
CA ARG A 146 -17.12 -2.95 -22.54
C ARG A 146 -17.32 -2.57 -21.06
N GLU A 147 -17.49 -3.57 -20.20
CA GLU A 147 -17.65 -3.34 -18.76
C GLU A 147 -16.45 -2.61 -18.14
N GLN A 148 -15.25 -2.79 -18.70
CA GLN A 148 -14.06 -2.08 -18.25
C GLN A 148 -13.97 -0.66 -18.79
N ALA A 149 -14.57 -0.39 -19.96
CA ALA A 149 -14.66 0.96 -20.52
C ALA A 149 -15.65 1.86 -19.74
N GLU A 150 -16.60 1.27 -19.02
CA GLU A 150 -17.55 2.01 -18.16
C GLU A 150 -16.95 2.37 -16.79
N ILE A 151 -15.73 1.93 -16.48
CA ILE A 151 -15.09 2.12 -15.17
C ILE A 151 -14.12 3.29 -15.21
N ALA A 152 -14.45 4.39 -14.53
CA ALA A 152 -13.62 5.61 -14.46
C ALA A 152 -12.18 5.36 -13.99
N LYS A 153 -11.99 4.42 -13.05
CA LYS A 153 -10.67 4.05 -12.52
C LYS A 153 -9.69 3.62 -13.60
N ASN A 154 -10.18 2.96 -14.65
CA ASN A 154 -9.33 2.40 -15.69
C ASN A 154 -8.74 3.47 -16.63
N TYR A 155 -9.16 4.72 -16.45
CA TYR A 155 -8.68 5.90 -17.17
C TYR A 155 -7.75 6.79 -16.31
N LEU A 156 -7.47 6.41 -15.06
CA LEU A 156 -6.60 7.18 -14.15
C LEU A 156 -5.12 6.96 -14.46
N GLU A 157 -4.32 8.02 -14.38
CA GLU A 157 -2.86 7.95 -14.58
C GLU A 157 -2.14 7.35 -13.37
N GLU A 158 -0.86 6.98 -13.50
CA GLU A 158 -0.11 6.31 -12.42
C GLU A 158 -0.04 7.15 -11.14
N LEU A 159 0.13 8.47 -11.25
CA LEU A 159 0.13 9.40 -10.12
C LEU A 159 -1.25 9.49 -9.46
N GLU A 160 -2.31 9.63 -10.26
CA GLU A 160 -3.69 9.65 -9.76
C GLU A 160 -4.08 8.30 -9.14
N LEU A 161 -3.56 7.20 -9.68
CA LEU A 161 -3.71 5.87 -9.11
C LEU A 161 -2.99 5.79 -7.76
N MET A 162 -1.78 6.33 -7.59
CA MET A 162 -1.13 6.36 -6.28
C MET A 162 -2.00 7.04 -5.21
N ASP A 163 -2.64 8.15 -5.56
CA ASP A 163 -3.53 8.89 -4.66
C ASP A 163 -4.91 8.23 -4.50
N CYS A 164 -5.39 7.54 -5.55
CA CYS A 164 -6.67 6.81 -5.57
C CYS A 164 -6.55 5.38 -5.02
N THR A 165 -5.35 4.84 -4.86
CA THR A 165 -5.15 3.44 -4.48
C THR A 165 -5.68 3.00 -3.11
N PRO A 166 -5.87 3.85 -2.07
CA PRO A 166 -6.62 3.42 -0.89
C PRO A 166 -8.11 3.16 -1.21
N TYR A 167 -8.60 3.53 -2.40
CA TYR A 167 -10.02 3.66 -2.71
C TYR A 167 -10.66 2.59 -3.62
N THR A 168 -9.97 1.57 -4.15
CA THR A 168 -10.64 0.77 -5.22
C THR A 168 -10.21 -0.68 -5.47
N ARG A 169 -9.56 -1.39 -4.54
CA ARG A 169 -9.19 -2.80 -4.82
C ARG A 169 -10.30 -3.81 -4.58
N HIS A 170 -11.22 -3.55 -3.65
CA HIS A 170 -12.34 -4.45 -3.42
C HIS A 170 -13.63 -3.67 -3.16
N THR A 171 -14.65 -4.01 -3.95
CA THR A 171 -16.06 -3.62 -3.85
C THR A 171 -16.46 -2.29 -4.48
N PHE A 172 -17.43 -2.41 -5.40
CA PHE A 172 -18.14 -1.37 -6.16
C PHE A 172 -17.25 -0.53 -7.07
N SER A 173 -16.97 -1.07 -8.25
CA SER A 173 -16.73 -0.21 -9.40
C SER A 173 -18.07 0.41 -9.75
N ILE A 174 -18.21 1.74 -9.60
CA ILE A 174 -19.37 2.45 -10.14
C ILE A 174 -19.31 2.21 -11.65
N ARG A 175 -20.18 1.32 -12.15
CA ARG A 175 -20.59 1.39 -13.55
C ARG A 175 -21.32 2.72 -13.69
N VAL A 176 -20.93 3.51 -14.68
CA VAL A 176 -21.74 4.66 -15.12
C VAL A 176 -23.17 4.13 -15.31
N CYS A 177 -24.10 4.61 -14.50
CA CYS A 177 -25.53 4.39 -14.73
C CYS A 177 -25.98 5.23 -15.92
#